data_AF-A0A3D2X6F6-F1
#
_entry.id   AF-A0A3D2X6F6-F1
#
_cell.length_a   1.000
_cell.length_b   1.000
_cell.length_c   1.000
_cell.angle_alpha   90.00
_cell.angle_beta   90.00
_cell.angle_gamma   90.00
#
_symmetry.space_group_name_H-M   'P 1'
#
loop_
_entity.id
_entity.type
_entity.pdbx_description
1 polymer ?
#
loop_
_entity_poly.entity_id
_entity_poly.type
_entity_poly.pdbx_seq_one_letter_code
_entity_poly.pdbx_strand_id
1 'polypeptide(L)'
;CSTNALTEEGELYNIDGNGSRVAPMIYGPKQVILVTGINKIVKNIEEAEKRVRNYAAPIDAKRLGKETPCTTLGYCVDCKSPNRICNDFTIIRGQFIKDRIKVIIVGKQLGY
;
A
#
# COMPACT_ATOMS: atom_id res chain seq x y z
N CYS A 1 -10.33 4.44 -2.39
CA CYS A 1 -9.38 3.56 -1.68
C CYS A 1 -8.52 2.84 -2.73
N SER A 2 -7.20 2.77 -2.54
CA SER A 2 -6.24 2.19 -3.50
C SER A 2 -5.22 1.34 -2.74
N THR A 3 -4.54 0.43 -3.43
CA THR A 3 -3.42 -0.36 -2.87
C THR A 3 -2.11 0.43 -2.95
N ASN A 4 -1.09 0.08 -2.15
CA ASN A 4 0.24 0.66 -2.32
C ASN A 4 0.97 0.02 -3.51
N ALA A 5 0.86 -1.30 -3.67
CA ALA A 5 1.31 -2.02 -4.84
C ALA A 5 0.38 -3.20 -5.18
N LEU A 6 0.39 -3.61 -6.44
CA LEU A 6 -0.33 -4.76 -7.00
C LEU A 6 0.70 -5.62 -7.76
N THR A 7 0.86 -6.88 -7.39
CA THR A 7 1.76 -7.78 -8.12
C THR A 7 1.11 -8.26 -9.43
N GLU A 8 1.93 -8.70 -10.39
CA GLU A 8 1.45 -9.33 -11.64
C GLU A 8 0.66 -10.62 -11.37
N GLU A 9 0.94 -11.30 -10.26
CA GLU A 9 0.19 -12.46 -9.75
C GLU A 9 -1.12 -12.08 -9.03
N GLY A 10 -1.46 -10.79 -8.97
CA GLY A 10 -2.73 -10.30 -8.42
C GLY A 10 -2.74 -10.07 -6.90
N GLU A 11 -1.59 -10.03 -6.25
CA GLU A 11 -1.49 -9.84 -4.80
C GLU A 11 -1.47 -8.35 -4.44
N LEU A 12 -2.20 -7.96 -3.40
CA LEU A 12 -2.24 -6.59 -2.92
C LEU A 12 -1.25 -6.41 -1.78
N TYR A 13 -0.23 -5.57 -1.99
CA TYR A 13 0.74 -5.23 -0.96
C TYR A 13 0.43 -3.87 -0.36
N ASN A 14 0.28 -3.83 0.96
CA ASN A 14 -0.14 -2.64 1.69
C ASN A 14 0.68 -2.42 2.95
N ILE A 15 0.95 -1.15 3.23
CA ILE A 15 1.53 -0.67 4.48
C ILE A 15 0.54 0.27 5.16
N ASP A 16 0.35 0.08 6.46
CA ASP A 16 -0.51 0.93 7.29
C ASP A 16 0.17 1.28 8.62
N GLY A 17 -0.24 2.40 9.20
CA GLY A 17 0.25 2.85 10.50
C GLY A 17 -0.63 2.36 11.65
N ASN A 18 -1.94 2.37 11.44
CA ASN A 18 -2.95 2.02 12.45
C ASN A 18 -4.00 1.03 11.91
N GLY A 19 -3.74 0.42 10.76
CA GLY A 19 -4.65 -0.50 10.07
C GLY A 19 -5.92 0.11 9.49
N SER A 20 -6.11 1.43 9.55
CA SER A 20 -7.38 2.07 9.15
C SER A 20 -7.77 1.87 7.69
N ARG A 21 -6.79 1.70 6.80
CA ARG A 21 -7.00 1.47 5.36
C ARG A 21 -7.04 -0.01 5.03
N VAL A 22 -6.21 -0.82 5.67
CA VAL A 22 -6.10 -2.26 5.38
C VAL A 22 -7.22 -3.07 6.03
N ALA A 23 -7.67 -2.73 7.24
CA ALA A 23 -8.74 -3.43 7.93
C ALA A 23 -10.05 -3.56 7.10
N PRO A 24 -10.56 -2.50 6.44
CA PRO A 24 -11.73 -2.66 5.56
C PRO A 24 -11.43 -3.52 4.32
N MET A 25 -10.20 -3.52 3.81
CA MET A 25 -9.83 -4.39 2.69
C MET A 25 -9.87 -5.87 3.10
N ILE A 26 -9.38 -6.20 4.30
CA ILE A 26 -9.35 -7.57 4.81
C ILE A 26 -10.75 -8.05 5.23
N TYR A 27 -11.44 -7.32 6.11
CA TYR A 27 -12.67 -7.81 6.75
C TYR A 27 -13.89 -6.91 6.54
N GLY A 28 -13.72 -5.57 6.55
CA GLY A 28 -14.84 -4.64 6.76
C GLY A 28 -16.05 -4.79 5.82
N PRO A 29 -16.05 -4.22 4.60
CA PRO A 29 -17.25 -4.19 3.75
C PRO A 29 -17.57 -5.53 3.09
N LYS A 30 -18.84 -5.73 2.72
CA LYS A 30 -19.29 -6.87 1.89
C LYS A 30 -18.70 -6.85 0.47
N GLN A 31 -18.34 -5.66 -0.02
CA GLN A 31 -17.77 -5.43 -1.35
C GLN A 31 -16.72 -4.34 -1.25
N VAL A 32 -15.53 -4.58 -1.82
CA VAL A 32 -14.38 -3.68 -1.79
C VAL A 32 -13.97 -3.40 -3.23
N ILE A 33 -14.08 -2.14 -3.65
CA ILE A 33 -13.64 -1.70 -4.97
C ILE A 33 -12.33 -0.93 -4.80
N LEU A 34 -11.26 -1.46 -5.37
CA LEU A 34 -9.94 -0.85 -5.40
C LEU A 34 -9.73 -0.25 -6.78
N VAL A 35 -9.45 1.05 -6.82
CA VAL A 35 -9.05 1.72 -8.05
C VAL A 35 -7.56 2.01 -7.97
N THR A 36 -6.81 1.52 -8.95
CA THR A 36 -5.35 1.64 -8.97
C THR A 36 -4.84 2.12 -10.32
N GLY A 37 -3.81 2.94 -10.32
CA GLY A 37 -3.11 3.33 -11.55
C GLY A 37 -2.10 2.27 -11.97
N ILE A 38 -1.71 2.30 -13.25
CA ILE A 38 -0.68 1.42 -13.81
C ILE A 38 0.69 1.57 -13.12
N ASN A 39 0.97 2.73 -12.52
CA ASN A 39 2.19 3.01 -11.76
C ASN A 39 2.34 2.17 -10.49
N LYS A 40 1.33 1.39 -10.10
CA LYS A 40 1.35 0.56 -8.89
C LYS A 40 1.55 -0.93 -9.16
N ILE A 41 1.59 -1.32 -10.44
CA ILE A 41 1.85 -2.71 -10.83
C ILE A 41 3.34 -2.99 -10.69
N VAL A 42 3.68 -4.10 -10.06
CA VAL A 42 5.04 -4.55 -9.82
C VAL A 42 5.16 -6.04 -10.13
N LYS A 43 6.37 -6.50 -10.44
CA LYS A 43 6.60 -7.89 -10.84
C LYS A 43 6.26 -8.91 -9.74
N ASN A 44 6.67 -8.64 -8.51
CA ASN A 44 6.53 -9.59 -7.40
C ASN A 44 6.51 -8.86 -6.03
N ILE A 45 6.40 -9.63 -4.94
CA ILE A 45 6.36 -9.11 -3.56
C ILE A 45 7.64 -8.35 -3.16
N GLU A 46 8.80 -8.78 -3.63
CA GLU A 46 10.07 -8.11 -3.31
C GLU A 46 10.12 -6.70 -3.93
N GLU A 47 9.72 -6.58 -5.20
CA GLU A 47 9.57 -5.28 -5.87
C GLU A 47 8.44 -4.45 -5.27
N ALA A 48 7.37 -5.09 -4.79
CA ALA A 48 6.32 -4.42 -4.04
C ALA A 48 6.88 -3.77 -2.76
N GLU A 49 7.61 -4.52 -1.94
CA GLU A 49 8.21 -3.99 -0.72
C GLU A 49 9.17 -2.83 -1.03
N LYS A 50 10.08 -3.00 -2.00
CA LYS A 50 11.02 -1.95 -2.41
C LYS A 50 10.28 -0.68 -2.83
N ARG A 51 9.26 -0.82 -3.67
CA ARG A 51 8.43 0.31 -4.12
C ARG A 51 7.76 1.00 -2.94
N VAL A 52 7.09 0.24 -2.08
CA VAL A 52 6.32 0.87 -1.00
C VAL A 52 7.23 1.50 0.04
N ARG A 53 8.34 0.87 0.41
CA ARG A 53 9.29 1.42 1.38
C ARG A 53 10.05 2.62 0.84
N ASN A 54 10.54 2.57 -0.40
CA ASN A 54 11.42 3.62 -0.92
C ASN A 54 10.71 4.73 -1.68
N TYR A 55 9.45 4.53 -2.07
CA TYR A 55 8.70 5.53 -2.82
C TYR A 55 7.38 5.89 -2.14
N ALA A 56 6.50 4.92 -1.90
CA ALA A 56 5.15 5.25 -1.49
C ALA A 56 5.05 5.75 -0.03
N ALA A 57 5.67 5.04 0.92
CA ALA A 57 5.62 5.39 2.33
C ALA A 57 6.35 6.71 2.67
N PRO A 58 7.52 7.04 2.10
CA PRO A 58 8.17 8.34 2.33
C PRO A 58 7.31 9.52 1.85
N ILE A 59 6.72 9.41 0.65
CA ILE A 59 5.84 10.44 0.09
C ILE A 59 4.58 10.60 0.96
N ASP A 60 3.98 9.49 1.41
CA ASP A 60 2.79 9.54 2.24
C ASP A 60 3.08 10.08 3.65
N ALA A 61 4.18 9.66 4.27
CA ALA A 61 4.63 10.19 5.55
C ALA A 61 4.85 11.70 5.48
N LYS A 62 5.43 12.19 4.36
CA LYS A 62 5.61 13.62 4.12
C LYS A 62 4.28 14.35 3.95
N ARG A 63 3.35 13.78 3.16
CA ARG A 63 1.98 14.30 2.98
C ARG A 63 1.22 14.40 4.31
N LEU A 64 1.43 13.44 5.21
CA LEU A 64 0.82 13.37 6.53
C LEU A 64 1.56 14.21 7.60
N GLY A 65 2.61 14.95 7.23
CA GLY A 65 3.37 15.79 8.15
C GLY A 65 4.08 15.01 9.26
N LYS A 66 4.53 13.78 8.98
CA LYS A 66 5.18 12.93 9.98
C LYS A 66 6.65 13.28 10.16
N GLU A 67 7.08 13.27 11.41
CA GLU A 67 8.48 13.43 11.81
C GLU A 67 9.18 12.06 11.80
N THR A 68 9.54 11.60 10.60
CA THR A 68 10.23 10.32 10.40
C THR A 68 11.46 10.51 9.52
N PRO A 69 12.55 9.75 9.71
CA PRO A 69 13.76 9.91 8.89
C PRO A 69 13.51 9.85 7.38
N CYS A 70 12.54 9.04 6.94
CA CYS A 70 12.19 8.92 5.52
C CYS A 70 11.55 10.18 4.91
N THR A 71 10.95 11.09 5.69
CA THR A 71 10.41 12.35 5.13
C THR A 71 11.51 13.34 4.79
N THR A 72 12.66 13.25 5.46
CA THR A 72 13.86 14.06 5.20
C THR A 72 14.76 13.41 4.14
N LEU A 73 15.03 12.11 4.27
CA LEU A 73 15.96 11.38 3.40
C LEU A 73 15.39 11.04 2.03
N GLY A 74 14.07 10.92 1.91
CA GLY A 74 13.39 10.52 0.68
C GLY A 74 13.40 9.01 0.39
N TYR A 75 14.02 8.20 1.26
CA TYR A 75 14.01 6.74 1.18
C TYR A 75 13.89 6.10 2.58
N CYS A 76 13.58 4.80 2.64
CA CYS A 76 13.42 4.09 3.91
C CYS A 76 14.77 3.69 4.50
N VAL A 77 14.94 3.94 5.80
CA VAL A 77 16.10 3.49 6.59
C VAL A 77 15.70 2.51 7.70
N ASP A 78 14.54 1.87 7.53
CA ASP A 78 13.95 0.97 8.52
C ASP A 78 13.88 1.53 9.96
N CYS A 79 13.42 2.77 10.09
CA CYS A 79 13.42 3.46 11.37
C CYS A 79 12.41 2.87 12.38
N LYS A 80 12.69 3.03 13.67
CA LYS A 80 11.74 2.75 14.76
C LYS A 80 11.10 4.02 15.34
N SER A 81 10.92 5.06 14.52
CA SER A 81 10.29 6.31 14.98
C SER A 81 8.88 6.03 15.51
N PRO A 82 8.48 6.64 16.64
CA PRO A 82 7.10 6.53 17.15
C PRO A 82 6.08 7.14 16.17
N ASN A 83 6.52 7.99 15.24
CA ASN A 83 5.68 8.64 14.23
C ASN A 83 5.60 7.87 12.90
N ARG A 84 6.15 6.64 12.81
CA ARG A 84 6.13 5.85 11.57
C ARG A 84 4.70 5.48 11.15
N ILE A 85 4.45 5.47 9.83
CA ILE A 85 3.18 5.04 9.23
C ILE A 85 3.23 3.62 8.68
N CYS A 86 4.30 2.89 9.00
CA CYS A 86 4.59 1.58 8.46
C CYS A 86 4.70 0.54 9.57
N ASN A 87 3.64 0.36 10.34
CA ASN A 87 3.60 -0.63 11.41
C ASN A 87 3.08 -1.98 10.90
N ASP A 88 2.07 -1.94 10.06
CA ASP A 88 1.43 -3.13 9.51
C ASP A 88 1.84 -3.33 8.06
N PHE A 89 2.47 -4.47 7.77
CA PHE A 89 2.79 -4.90 6.42
C PHE A 89 1.87 -6.06 6.07
N THR A 90 1.04 -5.88 5.05
CA THR A 90 -0.01 -6.85 4.71
C THR A 90 0.04 -7.21 3.25
N ILE A 91 -0.01 -8.51 2.99
CA ILE A 91 -0.20 -9.08 1.67
C ILE A 91 -1.58 -9.74 1.64
N ILE A 92 -2.46 -9.27 0.76
CA ILE A 92 -3.75 -9.92 0.51
C ILE A 92 -3.61 -10.74 -0.77
N ARG A 93 -3.57 -12.07 -0.61
CA ARG A 93 -3.48 -13.03 -1.73
C ARG A 93 -4.84 -13.55 -2.21
N GLY A 94 -5.86 -13.43 -1.37
CA GLY A 94 -7.17 -13.99 -1.66
C GLY A 94 -8.19 -13.69 -0.56
N GLN A 95 -9.42 -14.14 -0.79
CA GLN A 95 -10.57 -13.98 0.10
C GLN A 95 -11.45 -15.22 0.02
N PHE A 96 -12.14 -15.56 1.12
CA PHE A 96 -13.10 -16.66 1.14
C PHE A 96 -14.32 -16.39 0.24
N ILE A 97 -14.79 -15.14 0.22
CA ILE A 97 -15.95 -14.72 -0.58
C ILE A 97 -15.44 -14.34 -1.97
N LYS A 98 -15.84 -15.13 -2.97
CA LYS A 98 -15.58 -14.85 -4.38
C LYS A 98 -16.12 -13.46 -4.75
N ASP A 99 -15.36 -12.73 -5.57
CA ASP A 99 -15.72 -11.40 -6.10
C ASP A 99 -16.00 -10.32 -5.03
N ARG A 100 -15.55 -10.53 -3.78
CA ARG A 100 -15.62 -9.51 -2.71
C ARG A 100 -14.71 -8.32 -2.97
N ILE A 101 -13.49 -8.56 -3.45
CA ILE A 101 -12.52 -7.52 -3.80
C ILE A 101 -12.46 -7.42 -5.31
N LYS A 102 -12.79 -6.24 -5.85
CA LYS A 102 -12.69 -5.91 -7.27
C LYS A 102 -11.60 -4.89 -7.48
N VAL A 103 -10.66 -5.20 -8.36
CA VAL A 103 -9.55 -4.30 -8.70
C VAL A 103 -9.80 -3.72 -10.10
N ILE A 104 -9.91 -2.40 -10.17
CA ILE A 104 -10.04 -1.64 -11.42
C ILE A 104 -8.69 -0.97 -11.68
N ILE A 105 -8.01 -1.41 -12.73
CA ILE A 105 -6.75 -0.83 -13.18
C ILE A 105 -7.07 0.25 -14.20
N VAL A 106 -6.68 1.48 -13.89
CA VAL A 106 -6.81 2.64 -14.77
C VAL A 106 -5.49 2.82 -15.51
N GLY A 107 -5.54 2.91 -16.84
CA GLY A 107 -4.39 3.12 -17.74
C GLY A 107 -3.64 4.45 -17.58
N LYS A 108 -3.72 5.10 -16.41
CA LYS A 108 -3.09 6.37 -16.07
C LYS A 108 -2.29 6.22 -14.78
N GLN A 109 -1.29 7.08 -14.59
CA GLN A 109 -0.58 7.17 -13.32
C GLN A 109 -1.49 7.86 -12.29
N LEU A 110 -1.78 7.20 -11.17
CA LEU A 110 -2.67 7.69 -10.11
C LEU A 110 -1.99 7.59 -8.75
N GLY A 111 -2.10 8.67 -7.97
CA GLY A 111 -1.42 8.80 -6.69
C GLY A 111 0.10 8.83 -6.87
N TYR A 112 0.79 8.20 -5.93
CA TYR A 112 2.24 8.00 -5.94
C TYR A 112 2.52 6.50 -6.01
#